data_AF-X1BM26-F1
#
_entry.id   AF-X1BM26-F1
#
_cell.length_a   1.000
_cell.length_b   1.000
_cell.length_c   1.000
_cell.angle_alpha   90.00
_cell.angle_beta   90.00
_cell.angle_gamma   90.00
#
_symmetry.space_group_name_H-M   'P 1'
#
loop_
_entity.id
_entity.type
_entity.pdbx_description
1 polymer ?
#
loop_
_entity_poly.entity_id
_entity_poly.type
_entity_poly.pdbx_seq_one_letter_code
_entity_poly.pdbx_strand_id
1 'polypeptide(L)'
;MVQGVSRKQLVRREAISLLAKVSGYLLTFYLIFKFLDTWWWATQTAPRMGMSFTEFFQGPYGMWLLVAELGICGVLPAIILLIPKAREDDVLLIVACVLNCTGIVINRFVFTVQNLALPVLPFEQLQIYVPTWQEWAPTVGVLAYGALLLSLSYRYLPMFPRERELNPID
;
A
#
# COMPACT_ATOMS: atom_id res chain seq x y z
N MET A 1 -11.18 8.97 -7.46
CA MET A 1 -10.45 10.26 -7.56
C MET A 1 -10.81 11.04 -8.83
N VAL A 2 -10.54 10.54 -10.04
CA VAL A 2 -10.83 11.29 -11.30
C VAL A 2 -12.32 11.59 -11.49
N GLN A 3 -13.21 10.65 -11.15
CA GLN A 3 -14.67 10.87 -11.16
C GLN A 3 -15.11 11.99 -10.20
N GLY A 4 -14.45 12.12 -9.03
CA GLY A 4 -14.74 13.17 -8.07
C GLY A 4 -14.30 14.57 -8.55
N VAL A 5 -13.18 14.64 -9.27
CA VAL A 5 -12.69 15.90 -9.88
C VAL A 5 -13.54 16.30 -11.08
N SER A 6 -13.92 15.34 -11.94
CA SER A 6 -14.75 15.58 -13.12
C SER A 6 -16.25 15.73 -12.79
N ARG A 7 -16.69 15.30 -11.59
CA ARG A 7 -18.10 15.18 -11.16
C ARG A 7 -18.99 14.37 -12.12
N LYS A 8 -18.37 13.48 -12.90
CA LYS A 8 -19.06 12.63 -13.88
C LYS A 8 -18.79 11.17 -13.60
N GLN A 9 -19.76 10.32 -13.92
CA GLN A 9 -19.58 8.89 -13.87
C GLN A 9 -18.81 8.42 -15.11
N LEU A 10 -17.53 8.11 -14.95
CA LEU A 10 -16.64 7.69 -16.03
C LEU A 10 -16.67 6.17 -16.30
N VAL A 11 -17.07 5.38 -15.29
CA VAL A 11 -16.99 3.90 -15.31
C VAL A 11 -18.22 3.35 -14.60
N ARG A 12 -18.72 2.20 -15.06
CA ARG A 12 -19.81 1.48 -14.41
C ARG A 12 -19.39 0.97 -13.03
N ARG A 13 -20.30 1.05 -12.06
CA ARG A 13 -20.02 0.66 -10.68
C ARG A 13 -19.77 -0.84 -10.54
N GLU A 14 -20.39 -1.67 -11.39
CA GLU A 14 -20.10 -3.10 -11.47
C GLU A 14 -18.60 -3.36 -11.73
N ALA A 15 -17.96 -2.58 -12.60
CA ALA A 15 -16.54 -2.76 -12.93
C ALA A 15 -15.63 -2.42 -11.73
N ILE A 16 -15.95 -1.35 -11.00
CA ILE A 16 -15.23 -0.96 -9.78
C ILE A 16 -15.39 -2.05 -8.70
N SER A 17 -16.61 -2.57 -8.53
CA SER A 17 -16.88 -3.63 -7.56
C SER A 17 -16.19 -4.96 -7.91
N LEU A 18 -16.11 -5.29 -9.21
CA LEU A 18 -15.36 -6.45 -9.70
C LEU A 18 -13.85 -6.29 -9.44
N LEU A 19 -13.28 -5.13 -9.78
CA LEU A 19 -11.88 -4.81 -9.49
C LEU A 19 -11.59 -4.91 -7.99
N ALA A 20 -12.42 -4.28 -7.15
CA ALA A 20 -12.29 -4.36 -5.69
C ALA A 20 -12.34 -5.81 -5.18
N LYS A 21 -13.21 -6.65 -5.74
CA LYS A 21 -13.31 -8.07 -5.39
C LYS A 21 -12.03 -8.84 -5.74
N VAL A 22 -11.52 -8.67 -6.95
CA VAL A 22 -10.29 -9.32 -7.41
C VAL A 22 -9.09 -8.84 -6.59
N SER A 23 -8.95 -7.53 -6.39
CA SER A 23 -7.91 -6.95 -5.55
C SER A 23 -8.00 -7.44 -4.10
N GLY A 24 -9.20 -7.59 -3.54
CA GLY A 24 -9.41 -8.14 -2.20
C GLY A 24 -8.92 -9.59 -2.07
N TYR A 25 -9.22 -10.44 -3.06
CA TYR A 25 -8.72 -11.82 -3.06
C TYR A 25 -7.19 -11.89 -3.21
N LEU A 26 -6.63 -11.11 -4.13
CA LEU A 26 -5.17 -11.05 -4.33
C LEU A 26 -4.47 -10.55 -3.06
N LEU A 27 -5.00 -9.52 -2.41
CA LEU A 27 -4.45 -8.99 -1.16
C LEU A 27 -4.55 -10.00 -0.03
N THR A 28 -5.67 -10.72 0.08
CA THR A 28 -5.84 -11.79 1.07
C THR A 28 -4.84 -12.91 0.86
N PHE A 29 -4.67 -13.34 -0.39
CA PHE A 29 -3.67 -14.34 -0.75
C PHE A 29 -2.26 -13.87 -0.38
N TYR A 30 -1.89 -12.65 -0.77
CA TYR A 30 -0.62 -12.03 -0.39
C TYR A 30 -0.41 -12.02 1.13
N LEU A 31 -1.42 -11.64 1.91
CA LEU A 31 -1.32 -11.59 3.36
C LEU A 31 -1.06 -12.98 3.95
N ILE A 32 -1.73 -14.04 3.46
CA ILE A 32 -1.47 -15.40 3.93
C ILE A 32 0.02 -15.76 3.75
N PHE A 33 0.57 -15.51 2.56
CA PHE A 33 2.01 -15.74 2.32
C PHE A 33 2.88 -14.87 3.22
N LYS A 34 2.51 -13.60 3.41
CA LYS A 34 3.27 -12.68 4.25
C LYS A 34 3.26 -13.10 5.73
N PHE A 35 2.14 -13.59 6.24
CA PHE A 35 2.04 -14.14 7.60
C PHE A 35 2.92 -15.38 7.74
N LEU A 36 2.89 -16.30 6.77
CA LEU A 36 3.72 -17.50 6.77
C LEU A 36 5.22 -17.16 6.71
N ASP A 37 5.60 -16.21 5.85
CA ASP A 37 6.97 -15.73 5.72
C ASP A 37 7.46 -15.08 7.02
N THR A 38 6.64 -14.20 7.62
CA THR A 38 6.95 -13.54 8.90
C THR A 38 7.07 -14.55 10.04
N TRP A 39 6.21 -15.58 10.07
CA TRP A 39 6.29 -16.66 11.05
C TRP A 39 7.56 -17.50 10.88
N TRP A 40 7.88 -17.88 9.65
CA TRP A 40 9.10 -18.64 9.33
C TRP A 40 10.35 -17.84 9.67
N TRP A 41 10.35 -16.55 9.36
CA TRP A 41 11.43 -15.64 9.72
C TRP A 41 11.63 -15.57 11.24
N ALA A 42 10.55 -15.40 12.01
CA ALA A 42 10.61 -15.30 13.47
C ALA A 42 11.08 -16.60 14.15
N THR A 43 10.67 -17.76 13.62
CA THR A 43 10.93 -19.06 14.26
C THR A 43 12.22 -19.73 13.81
N GLN A 44 12.60 -19.56 12.54
CA GLN A 44 13.72 -20.30 11.94
C GLN A 44 14.87 -19.38 11.53
N THR A 45 14.59 -18.31 10.80
CA THR A 45 15.64 -17.50 10.17
C THR A 45 16.36 -16.60 11.17
N ALA A 46 15.63 -15.89 12.02
CA ALA A 46 16.20 -15.02 13.05
C ALA A 46 17.09 -15.80 14.04
N PRO A 47 16.62 -16.92 14.64
CA PRO A 47 17.44 -17.71 15.56
C PRO A 47 18.68 -18.34 14.91
N ARG A 48 18.61 -18.72 13.61
CA ARG A 48 19.77 -19.23 12.85
C ARG A 48 20.85 -18.18 12.65
N MET A 49 20.51 -16.89 12.64
CA MET A 49 21.46 -15.79 12.55
C MET A 49 21.96 -15.33 13.93
N GLY A 50 21.58 -16.04 15.01
CA GLY A 50 21.99 -15.72 16.38
C GLY A 50 21.31 -14.48 16.97
N MET A 51 20.30 -13.92 16.29
CA MET A 51 19.54 -12.75 16.75
C MET A 51 18.12 -13.16 17.16
N SER A 52 17.65 -12.64 18.28
CA SER A 52 16.28 -12.84 18.75
C SER A 52 15.31 -11.97 17.94
N PHE A 53 14.07 -12.43 17.72
CA PHE A 53 13.03 -11.66 17.01
C PHE A 53 12.82 -10.26 17.60
N THR A 54 12.92 -10.12 18.92
CA THR A 54 12.79 -8.84 19.63
C THR A 54 13.99 -7.90 19.44
N GLU A 55 15.16 -8.42 19.04
CA GLU A 55 16.36 -7.61 18.76
C GLU A 55 16.25 -6.87 17.42
N PHE A 56 15.47 -7.39 16.48
CA PHE A 56 15.16 -6.70 15.22
C PHE A 56 14.28 -5.45 15.42
N PHE A 57 13.55 -5.39 16.54
CA PHE A 57 12.60 -4.31 16.84
C PHE A 57 13.08 -3.44 18.01
N GLN A 58 14.32 -2.95 17.91
CA GLN A 58 14.93 -2.06 18.90
C GLN A 58 14.95 -0.59 18.45
N GLY A 59 14.91 0.33 19.43
CA GLY A 59 14.95 1.77 19.17
C GLY A 59 13.68 2.30 18.48
N PRO A 60 13.80 3.18 17.46
CA PRO A 60 12.65 3.80 16.79
C PRO A 60 11.85 2.83 15.91
N TYR A 61 12.46 1.73 15.44
CA TYR A 61 11.83 0.71 14.58
C TYR A 61 11.19 -0.42 15.39
N GLY A 62 10.38 -0.07 16.38
CA GLY A 62 9.77 -1.03 17.30
C GLY A 62 8.69 -1.93 16.67
N MET A 63 8.17 -2.85 17.49
CA MET A 63 7.14 -3.83 17.11
C MET A 63 5.87 -3.19 16.51
N TRP A 64 5.64 -1.91 16.81
CA TRP A 64 4.53 -1.12 16.26
C TRP A 64 4.57 -1.05 14.72
N LEU A 65 5.75 -1.11 14.11
CA LEU A 65 5.91 -1.06 12.66
C LEU A 65 5.36 -2.32 12.00
N LEU A 66 5.59 -3.49 12.61
CA LEU A 66 5.03 -4.76 12.17
C LEU A 66 3.50 -4.79 12.37
N VAL A 67 3.00 -4.27 13.48
CA VAL A 67 1.55 -4.17 13.73
C VAL A 67 0.87 -3.19 12.76
N ALA A 68 1.51 -2.05 12.49
CA ALA A 68 1.03 -1.06 11.54
C ALA A 68 1.01 -1.61 10.11
N GLU A 69 2.02 -2.38 9.73
CA GLU A 69 2.11 -3.02 8.41
C GLU A 69 1.10 -4.17 8.28
N LEU A 70 1.26 -5.24 9.07
CA LEU A 70 0.49 -6.48 8.92
C LEU A 70 -0.97 -6.29 9.38
N GLY A 71 -1.18 -5.57 10.48
CA GLY A 71 -2.50 -5.36 11.06
C GLY A 71 -3.27 -4.24 10.37
N ILE A 72 -2.83 -3.00 10.60
CA ILE A 72 -3.60 -1.82 10.18
C ILE A 72 -3.56 -1.66 8.66
N CYS A 73 -2.40 -1.76 8.03
CA CYS A 73 -2.28 -1.49 6.60
C CYS A 73 -2.45 -2.73 5.70
N GLY A 74 -2.44 -3.93 6.27
CA GLY A 74 -2.63 -5.20 5.57
C GLY A 74 -4.03 -5.76 5.75
N VAL A 75 -4.35 -6.20 6.98
CA VAL A 75 -5.63 -6.87 7.28
C VAL A 75 -6.82 -5.92 7.13
N LEU A 76 -6.74 -4.67 7.58
CA LEU A 76 -7.86 -3.73 7.49
C LEU A 76 -8.35 -3.47 6.04
N PRO A 77 -7.49 -3.13 5.06
CA PRO A 77 -7.95 -2.96 3.68
C PRO A 77 -8.41 -4.28 3.05
N ALA A 78 -7.82 -5.42 3.41
CA ALA A 78 -8.30 -6.72 2.94
C ALA A 78 -9.74 -7.02 3.40
N ILE A 79 -10.05 -6.74 4.67
CA ILE A 79 -11.41 -6.88 5.21
C ILE A 79 -12.39 -5.95 4.48
N ILE A 80 -12.03 -4.67 4.30
CA ILE A 80 -12.88 -3.69 3.61
C ILE A 80 -13.19 -4.14 2.18
N LEU A 81 -12.19 -4.67 1.45
CA LEU A 81 -12.38 -5.13 0.07
C LEU A 81 -13.17 -6.45 -0.04
N LEU A 82 -13.11 -7.32 0.97
CA LEU A 82 -13.90 -8.56 0.98
C LEU A 82 -15.38 -8.32 1.30
N ILE A 83 -15.69 -7.36 2.17
CA ILE A 83 -17.07 -7.10 2.60
C ILE A 83 -17.85 -6.41 1.46
N PRO A 84 -18.94 -7.02 0.96
CA PRO A 84 -19.72 -6.44 -0.14
C PRO A 84 -20.34 -5.08 0.21
N LYS A 85 -20.81 -4.90 1.44
CA LYS A 85 -21.37 -3.62 1.92
C LYS A 85 -20.35 -2.49 1.96
N ALA A 86 -19.09 -2.79 2.28
CA ALA A 86 -18.04 -1.78 2.33
C ALA A 86 -17.53 -1.40 0.94
N ARG A 87 -17.68 -2.29 -0.05
CA ARG A 87 -17.40 -2.00 -1.47
C ARG A 87 -18.42 -1.11 -2.16
N GLU A 88 -19.58 -0.88 -1.53
CA GLU A 88 -20.55 0.06 -2.06
C GLU A 88 -20.15 1.51 -1.73
N ASP A 89 -19.43 1.76 -0.65
CA ASP A 89 -19.01 3.11 -0.31
C ASP A 89 -17.70 3.48 -1.03
N ASP A 90 -17.78 4.48 -1.92
CA ASP A 90 -16.64 4.98 -2.68
C ASP A 90 -15.53 5.55 -1.78
N VAL A 91 -15.89 6.10 -0.62
CA VAL A 91 -14.93 6.64 0.35
C VAL A 91 -14.16 5.50 1.01
N LEU A 92 -14.85 4.44 1.42
CA LEU A 92 -14.21 3.26 2.02
C LEU A 92 -13.27 2.57 1.04
N LEU A 93 -13.64 2.50 -0.25
CA LEU A 93 -12.76 1.97 -1.29
C LEU A 93 -11.49 2.80 -1.45
N ILE A 94 -11.59 4.13 -1.47
CA ILE A 94 -10.42 5.01 -1.58
C ILE A 94 -9.53 4.86 -0.33
N VAL A 95 -10.12 4.83 0.87
CA VAL A 95 -9.39 4.62 2.12
C VAL A 95 -8.66 3.28 2.09
N ALA A 96 -9.31 2.20 1.66
CA ALA A 96 -8.69 0.88 1.55
C ALA A 96 -7.52 0.88 0.55
N CYS A 97 -7.66 1.57 -0.60
CA CYS A 97 -6.58 1.72 -1.57
C CYS A 97 -5.38 2.49 -0.98
N VAL A 98 -5.60 3.64 -0.35
CA VAL A 98 -4.54 4.46 0.25
C VAL A 98 -3.84 3.69 1.36
N LEU A 99 -4.60 3.00 2.19
CA LEU A 99 -4.10 2.22 3.30
C LEU A 99 -3.26 1.03 2.81
N ASN A 100 -3.71 0.33 1.77
CA ASN A 100 -2.95 -0.75 1.14
C ASN A 100 -1.65 -0.23 0.50
N CYS A 101 -1.69 0.88 -0.24
CA CYS A 101 -0.49 1.53 -0.79
C CYS A 101 0.51 1.92 0.31
N THR A 102 0.01 2.47 1.41
CA THR A 102 0.83 2.81 2.58
C THR A 102 1.46 1.56 3.20
N GLY A 103 0.70 0.47 3.32
CA GLY A 103 1.20 -0.83 3.78
C GLY A 103 2.34 -1.38 2.93
N ILE A 104 2.23 -1.27 1.60
CA ILE A 104 3.30 -1.69 0.68
C ILE A 104 4.57 -0.85 0.88
N VAL A 105 4.43 0.47 1.06
CA VAL A 105 5.57 1.36 1.32
C VAL A 105 6.24 1.00 2.65
N ILE A 106 5.45 0.78 3.71
CA ILE A 106 5.97 0.35 5.01
C ILE A 106 6.65 -1.02 4.89
N ASN A 107 6.04 -1.99 4.19
CA ASN A 107 6.65 -3.31 3.97
C ASN A 107 8.01 -3.19 3.30
N ARG A 108 8.12 -2.34 2.27
CA ARG A 108 9.38 -2.11 1.57
C ARG A 108 10.41 -1.46 2.49
N PHE A 109 9.98 -0.49 3.30
CA PHE A 109 10.82 0.21 4.27
C PHE A 109 11.37 -0.72 5.36
N VAL A 110 10.52 -1.56 5.97
CA VAL A 110 10.92 -2.59 6.94
C VAL A 110 11.94 -3.54 6.32
N PHE A 111 11.69 -4.00 5.10
CA PHE A 111 12.57 -4.98 4.48
C PHE A 111 13.96 -4.41 4.15
N THR A 112 14.06 -3.13 3.78
CA THR A 112 15.34 -2.53 3.39
C THR A 112 15.97 -1.73 4.51
N VAL A 113 15.31 -0.67 4.99
CA VAL A 113 15.90 0.31 5.91
C VAL A 113 16.09 -0.28 7.30
N GLN A 114 15.08 -0.97 7.85
CA GLN A 114 15.20 -1.55 9.18
C GLN A 114 16.28 -2.65 9.23
N ASN A 115 16.35 -3.51 8.21
CA ASN A 115 17.39 -4.55 8.15
C ASN A 115 18.81 -3.98 8.00
N LEU A 116 18.97 -2.86 7.29
CA LEU A 116 20.28 -2.19 7.15
C LEU A 116 20.67 -1.38 8.40
N ALA A 117 19.69 -0.94 9.19
CA ALA A 117 19.93 -0.17 10.41
C ALA A 117 20.44 -1.02 11.58
N LEU A 118 20.24 -2.34 11.53
CA LEU A 118 20.65 -3.26 12.58
C LEU A 118 22.18 -3.49 12.54
N PRO A 119 22.87 -3.32 13.68
CA PRO A 119 24.31 -3.51 13.73
C PRO A 119 24.63 -4.99 13.54
N VAL A 120 25.47 -5.30 12.55
CA VAL A 120 25.97 -6.66 12.30
C VAL A 120 27.33 -6.90 12.99
N LEU A 121 27.96 -5.83 13.48
CA LEU A 121 29.23 -5.84 14.17
C LEU A 121 29.07 -5.32 15.61
N PRO A 122 29.82 -5.87 16.59
CA PRO A 122 29.64 -5.55 18.01
C PRO A 122 30.03 -4.11 18.41
N PHE A 123 30.66 -3.36 17.51
CA PHE A 123 31.06 -1.96 17.72
C PHE A 123 30.18 -0.96 16.97
N GLU A 124 29.21 -1.41 16.18
CA GLU A 124 28.28 -0.54 15.47
C GLU A 124 27.07 -0.20 16.35
N GLN A 125 26.60 1.04 16.23
CA GLN A 125 25.38 1.50 16.87
C GLN A 125 24.24 1.52 15.86
N LEU A 126 23.02 1.32 16.37
CA LEU A 126 21.80 1.38 15.56
C LEU A 126 21.72 2.74 14.83
N GLN A 127 21.68 2.68 13.50
CA GLN A 127 21.61 3.88 12.66
C GLN A 127 20.15 4.24 12.38
N ILE A 128 19.78 5.49 12.59
CA ILE A 128 18.42 5.98 12.35
C ILE A 128 18.40 6.71 11.03
N TYR A 129 17.58 6.22 10.09
CA TYR A 129 17.37 6.88 8.81
C TYR A 129 16.20 7.86 8.90
N VAL A 130 16.50 9.14 8.66
CA VAL A 130 15.51 10.21 8.53
C VAL A 130 15.66 10.81 7.13
N PRO A 131 14.66 10.62 6.24
CA PRO A 131 14.79 11.07 4.87
C PRO A 131 14.81 12.60 4.77
N THR A 132 15.71 13.10 3.95
CA THR A 132 15.87 14.52 3.63
C THR A 132 14.83 14.97 2.59
N TRP A 133 14.59 16.27 2.47
CA TRP A 133 13.62 16.80 1.49
C TRP A 133 14.01 16.47 0.04
N GLN A 134 15.30 16.34 -0.25
CA GLN A 134 15.82 15.94 -1.55
C GLN A 134 15.49 14.49 -1.89
N GLU A 135 15.34 13.60 -0.91
CA GLU A 135 14.92 12.22 -1.14
C GLU A 135 13.40 12.12 -1.38
N TRP A 136 12.63 13.02 -0.77
CA TRP A 136 11.18 13.13 -1.02
C TRP A 136 10.85 13.72 -2.39
N ALA A 137 11.69 14.62 -2.92
CA ALA A 137 11.42 15.33 -4.17
C ALA A 137 11.24 14.40 -5.39
N PRO A 138 12.08 13.37 -5.62
CA PRO A 138 11.85 12.39 -6.69
C PRO A 138 10.54 11.62 -6.53
N THR A 139 10.16 11.23 -5.31
CA THR A 139 8.91 10.51 -5.04
C THR A 139 7.70 11.35 -5.46
N VAL A 140 7.68 12.62 -5.05
CA VAL A 140 6.62 13.56 -5.45
C VAL A 140 6.68 13.83 -6.96
N GLY A 141 7.88 13.93 -7.53
CA GLY A 141 8.09 14.12 -8.97
C GLY A 141 7.48 13.00 -9.81
N VAL A 142 7.66 11.74 -9.43
CA VAL A 142 7.07 10.58 -10.13
C VAL A 142 5.54 10.59 -10.02
N LEU A 143 4.99 10.90 -8.85
CA LEU A 143 3.55 11.00 -8.66
C LEU A 143 2.94 12.14 -9.50
N ALA A 144 3.59 13.32 -9.49
CA ALA A 144 3.18 14.47 -10.28
C ALA A 144 3.27 14.17 -11.79
N TYR A 145 4.33 13.49 -12.22
CA TYR A 145 4.49 13.06 -13.61
C TYR A 145 3.39 12.08 -14.04
N GLY A 146 3.05 11.10 -13.20
CA GLY A 146 1.92 10.19 -13.44
C GLY A 146 0.58 10.93 -13.54
N ALA A 147 0.34 11.91 -12.67
CA ALA A 147 -0.88 12.72 -12.71
C ALA A 147 -0.94 13.59 -13.99
N LEU A 148 0.20 14.17 -14.39
CA LEU A 148 0.33 14.96 -15.60
C LEU A 148 0.05 14.11 -16.85
N LEU A 149 0.65 12.92 -16.94
CA LEU A 149 0.38 11.99 -18.04
C LEU A 149 -1.09 11.60 -18.08
N LEU A 150 -1.70 11.27 -16.94
CA LEU A 150 -3.12 10.94 -16.86
C LEU A 150 -4.01 12.10 -17.33
N SER A 151 -3.66 13.34 -16.96
CA SER A 151 -4.38 14.54 -17.41
C SER A 151 -4.28 14.77 -18.93
N LEU A 152 -3.09 14.55 -19.51
CA LEU A 152 -2.87 14.66 -20.96
C LEU A 152 -3.61 13.55 -21.71
N SER A 153 -3.55 12.32 -21.21
CA SER A 153 -4.29 11.19 -21.78
C SER A 153 -5.79 11.41 -21.74
N TYR A 154 -6.34 11.96 -20.66
CA TYR A 154 -7.77 12.31 -20.59
C TYR A 154 -8.16 13.39 -21.60
N ARG A 155 -7.27 14.35 -21.88
CA ARG A 155 -7.53 15.43 -22.84
C ARG A 155 -7.43 14.99 -24.29
N TYR A 156 -6.44 14.16 -24.64
CA TYR A 156 -6.10 13.86 -26.03
C TYR A 156 -6.53 12.46 -26.49
N LEU A 157 -6.77 11.52 -25.59
CA LEU A 157 -7.17 10.15 -25.93
C LEU A 157 -8.60 9.85 -25.45
N PRO A 158 -9.39 9.07 -26.21
CA PRO A 158 -10.72 8.64 -25.80
C PRO A 158 -10.65 7.53 -24.75
N MET A 159 -10.24 7.87 -23.53
CA MET A 159 -10.02 6.91 -22.43
C MET A 159 -11.33 6.34 -21.85
N PHE A 160 -12.44 7.08 -21.96
CA PHE A 160 -13.78 6.66 -21.53
C PHE A 160 -14.83 6.77 -22.64
N PRO A 161 -14.87 5.83 -23.59
CA PRO A 161 -15.82 5.87 -24.71
C PRO A 161 -17.29 5.90 -24.27
N ARG A 162 -17.60 5.28 -23.12
CA ARG A 162 -18.96 5.16 -22.57
C ARG A 162 -19.38 6.30 -21.65
N GLU A 163 -18.58 7.37 -21.51
CA GLU A 163 -18.91 8.51 -20.64
C GLU A 163 -20.26 9.16 -21.03
N ARG A 164 -20.55 9.25 -22.33
CA ARG A 164 -21.81 9.83 -22.85
C ARG A 164 -23.03 8.97 -22.55
N GLU A 165 -22.89 7.65 -22.51
CA GLU A 165 -23.97 6.73 -22.17
C GLU A 165 -24.30 6.76 -20.67
N LEU A 166 -23.28 7.00 -19.84
CA LEU A 166 -23.39 6.98 -18.38
C LEU A 166 -23.88 8.31 -17.79
N ASN A 167 -23.71 9.43 -18.51
CA ASN A 167 -24.21 10.74 -18.10
C ASN A 167 -25.11 11.30 -19.23
N PRO A 168 -26.33 10.75 -19.41
CA PRO A 168 -27.29 11.33 -20.35
C PRO A 168 -27.60 12.76 -19.94
N ILE A 169 -27.62 13.65 -20.93
CA ILE A 169 -28.03 15.04 -20.79
C ILE A 169 -29.54 15.02 -21.05
N ASP A 170 -30.35 15.11 -19.98
CA ASP A 170 -31.74 15.57 -20.13
C ASP A 170 -31.76 17.05 -20.52
#